data_AF-A0A838F6T4-F1
#
_entry.id   AF-A0A838F6T4-F1
#
_cell.length_a   1.000
_cell.length_b   1.000
_cell.length_c   1.000
_cell.angle_alpha   90.00
_cell.angle_beta   90.00
_cell.angle_gamma   90.00
#
_symmetry.space_group_name_H-M   'P 1'
#
loop_
_entity.id
_entity.type
_entity.pdbx_description
1 polymer ?
#
loop_
_entity_poly.entity_id
_entity_poly.type
_entity_poly.pdbx_seq_one_letter_code
_entity_poly.pdbx_strand_id
1 'polypeptide(L)'
;MNKVDDHQHLVSSLLQKIKRQELLQFLQSYSKQNTAFKTDLLLHFADKISLSGSKKYDVLIQSIIRGSCEEKVELDQPDLPKIATQVGELLKHAEEQLMLRNYLDPFNLATAVVEQLRSYITGGEKTDPVLNDRFARCFFILNDLLNSEAGPDLKDSVFNFALIEAQKFSDYKNSIKENCYELLLNAAFDHEKQKQVLDLFDQIIKNIKRLHIERDREQQEEFYLRKKISLLEKMGRADAAQQVIDENLNITSFRKEVIDKAIKEGDFASAKALIRESKMINQQKGRLYLTSEWDERLLKIAIEEKDISNIRTIGLRLFYDQFDISYYRVIRKTYTAERWPAEAQKIIESIKAEANFGVKGIHALAVIMIEEQWWLQLLHLVQKNASLEFAEDYYHLLKDKFPVELVDVYREALRRYAEHNMGREHYEILVSTLKKIQSLPTGKDVSRALSTEFKVKYAQRGNMVKALNKLVF
;
A
#
# COMPACT_ATOMS: atom_id res chain seq x y z
N MET A 1 2.18 49.08 -6.27
CA MET A 1 3.50 49.51 -6.79
C MET A 1 3.98 50.71 -5.99
N ASN A 2 5.16 50.79 -5.37
CA ASN A 2 6.24 49.84 -5.11
C ASN A 2 7.05 50.37 -3.90
N LYS A 3 6.60 50.15 -2.65
CA LYS A 3 7.44 50.42 -1.46
C LYS A 3 8.58 49.42 -1.28
N VAL A 4 8.48 48.25 -1.92
CA VAL A 4 9.51 47.19 -1.90
C VAL A 4 10.71 47.54 -2.78
N ASP A 5 10.50 48.26 -3.89
CA ASP A 5 11.60 48.69 -4.79
C ASP A 5 12.52 49.73 -4.14
N ASP A 6 11.97 50.68 -3.37
CA ASP A 6 12.78 51.76 -2.75
C ASP A 6 13.82 51.20 -1.79
N HIS A 7 13.48 50.16 -1.01
CA HIS A 7 14.41 49.52 -0.09
C HIS A 7 15.49 48.71 -0.82
N GLN A 8 15.14 47.98 -1.88
CA GLN A 8 16.13 47.24 -2.68
C GLN A 8 17.09 48.18 -3.43
N HIS A 9 16.59 49.29 -3.96
CA HIS A 9 17.43 50.32 -4.57
C HIS A 9 18.37 50.99 -3.57
N LEU A 10 17.90 51.26 -2.34
CA LEU A 10 18.74 51.82 -1.29
C LEU A 10 19.87 50.87 -0.88
N VAL A 11 19.56 49.57 -0.70
CA VAL A 11 20.56 48.54 -0.37
C VAL A 11 21.60 48.42 -1.49
N SER A 12 21.15 48.41 -2.75
CA SER A 12 22.06 48.34 -3.91
C SER A 12 23.00 49.54 -3.99
N SER A 13 22.48 50.76 -3.75
CA SER A 13 23.28 51.99 -3.71
C SER A 13 24.29 51.99 -2.55
N LEU A 14 23.89 51.45 -1.39
CA LEU A 14 24.76 51.33 -0.22
C LEU A 14 25.92 50.35 -0.49
N LEU A 15 25.63 49.17 -1.06
CA LEU A 15 26.63 48.15 -1.39
C LEU A 15 27.68 48.65 -2.39
N GLN A 16 27.32 49.57 -3.28
CA GLN A 16 28.26 50.21 -4.21
C GLN A 16 29.22 51.22 -3.54
N LYS A 17 28.86 51.74 -2.36
CA LYS A 17 29.64 52.77 -1.63
C LYS A 17 30.51 52.19 -0.52
N ILE A 18 30.20 50.99 -0.03
CA ILE A 18 30.93 50.33 1.06
C ILE A 18 32.24 49.73 0.55
N LYS A 19 33.33 49.86 1.33
CA LYS A 19 34.59 49.19 0.98
C LYS A 19 34.49 47.68 1.20
N ARG A 20 35.19 46.90 0.36
CA ARG A 20 35.21 45.42 0.48
C ARG A 20 35.52 44.94 1.91
N GLN A 21 36.47 45.58 2.60
CA GLN A 21 36.86 45.21 3.96
C GLN A 21 35.77 45.50 5.00
N GLU A 22 35.04 46.61 4.85
CA GLU A 22 33.91 46.98 5.72
C GLU A 22 32.75 45.99 5.54
N LEU A 23 32.45 45.61 4.29
CA LEU A 23 31.46 44.58 4.00
C LEU A 23 31.87 43.22 4.60
N LEU A 24 33.13 42.81 4.44
CA LEU A 24 33.61 41.54 5.02
C LEU A 24 33.50 41.52 6.55
N GLN A 25 33.85 42.63 7.23
CA GLN A 25 33.70 42.74 8.69
C GLN A 25 32.24 42.70 9.13
N PHE A 26 31.34 43.35 8.37
CA PHE A 26 29.90 43.26 8.61
C PHE A 26 29.40 41.83 8.47
N LEU A 27 29.70 41.15 7.36
CA LEU A 27 29.28 39.77 7.11
C LEU A 27 29.82 38.82 8.20
N GLN A 28 31.08 38.98 8.61
CA GLN A 28 31.67 38.20 9.70
C GLN A 28 30.96 38.44 11.03
N SER A 29 30.70 39.70 11.39
CA SER A 29 30.03 40.05 12.65
C SER A 29 28.58 39.58 12.66
N TYR A 30 27.87 39.75 11.54
CA TYR A 30 26.49 39.31 11.37
C TYR A 30 26.38 37.78 11.44
N SER A 31 27.31 37.04 10.80
CA SER A 31 27.35 35.57 10.88
C SER A 31 27.63 35.02 12.29
N LYS A 32 28.23 35.81 13.20
CA LYS A 32 28.41 35.40 14.60
C LYS A 32 27.13 35.55 15.42
N GLN A 33 26.23 36.45 15.01
CA GLN A 33 25.01 36.79 15.73
C GLN A 33 23.76 36.11 15.14
N ASN A 34 23.81 35.70 13.88
CA ASN A 34 22.69 35.09 13.17
C ASN A 34 23.13 33.74 12.57
N THR A 35 22.72 32.63 13.18
CA THR A 35 23.11 31.28 12.74
C THR A 35 22.41 30.87 11.44
N ALA A 36 21.20 31.35 11.18
CA ALA A 36 20.51 31.12 9.90
C ALA A 36 21.32 31.73 8.74
N PHE A 37 21.70 33.00 8.86
CA PHE A 37 22.57 33.67 7.87
C PHE A 37 23.94 33.00 7.74
N LYS A 38 24.54 32.59 8.86
CA LYS A 38 25.80 31.83 8.84
C LYS A 38 25.65 30.53 8.04
N THR A 39 24.54 29.83 8.21
CA THR A 39 24.24 28.58 7.49
C THR A 39 24.09 28.85 6.00
N ASP A 40 23.27 29.83 5.62
CA ASP A 40 23.07 30.20 4.21
C ASP A 40 24.38 30.63 3.54
N LEU A 41 25.22 31.39 4.24
CA LEU A 41 26.54 31.80 3.77
C LEU A 41 27.48 30.60 3.55
N LEU A 42 27.48 29.65 4.47
CA LEU A 42 28.31 28.43 4.37
C LEU A 42 27.84 27.51 3.25
N LEU A 43 26.52 27.38 3.04
CA LEU A 43 25.95 26.57 1.96
C LEU A 43 26.22 27.22 0.60
N HIS A 44 26.01 28.53 0.48
CA HIS A 44 26.20 29.25 -0.78
C HIS A 44 27.66 29.22 -1.26
N PHE A 45 28.62 29.23 -0.34
CA PHE A 45 30.06 29.18 -0.65
C PHE A 45 30.70 27.86 -0.25
N ALA A 46 29.94 26.75 -0.25
CA ALA A 46 30.43 25.45 0.16
C ALA A 46 31.63 24.97 -0.67
N ASP A 47 31.73 25.38 -1.93
CA ASP A 47 32.86 25.10 -2.83
C ASP A 47 34.17 25.82 -2.42
N LYS A 48 34.08 26.92 -1.65
CA LYS A 48 35.23 27.72 -1.19
C LYS A 48 35.78 27.32 0.18
N ILE A 49 35.15 26.36 0.86
CA ILE A 49 35.58 25.93 2.21
C ILE A 49 36.90 25.16 2.13
N SER A 50 37.92 25.62 2.85
CA SER A 50 39.27 25.02 2.87
C SER A 50 39.37 23.68 3.62
N LEU A 51 38.31 23.26 4.30
CA LEU A 51 38.24 21.93 4.91
C LEU A 51 38.12 20.87 3.81
N SER A 52 38.89 19.79 3.94
CA SER A 52 38.86 18.66 3.03
C SER A 52 38.18 17.44 3.65
N GLY A 53 37.62 16.59 2.79
CA GLY A 53 37.03 15.30 3.18
C GLY A 53 35.79 15.42 4.06
N SER A 54 35.58 14.41 4.92
CA SER A 54 34.40 14.31 5.80
C SER A 54 34.18 15.53 6.70
N LYS A 55 35.25 16.13 7.24
CA LYS A 55 35.18 17.29 8.15
C LYS A 55 34.45 18.49 7.56
N LYS A 56 34.57 18.71 6.24
CA LYS A 56 33.87 19.78 5.53
C LYS A 56 32.37 19.62 5.68
N TYR A 57 31.87 18.44 5.30
CA TYR A 57 30.46 18.14 5.32
C TYR A 57 29.93 17.99 6.74
N ASP A 58 30.77 17.51 7.67
CA ASP A 58 30.36 17.45 9.07
C ASP A 58 30.00 18.83 9.63
N VAL A 59 30.84 19.83 9.38
CA VAL A 59 30.59 21.21 9.81
C VAL A 59 29.38 21.80 9.12
N LEU A 60 29.16 21.50 7.83
CA LEU A 60 27.99 21.99 7.09
C LEU A 60 26.69 21.41 7.64
N ILE A 61 26.61 20.10 7.85
CA ILE A 61 25.40 19.45 8.39
C ILE A 61 25.13 19.90 9.83
N GLN A 62 26.15 20.03 10.68
CA GLN A 62 25.98 20.59 12.03
C GLN A 62 25.49 22.04 12.01
N SER A 63 25.93 22.84 11.03
CA SER A 63 25.48 24.22 10.86
C SER A 63 24.00 24.27 10.45
N ILE A 64 23.58 23.41 9.51
CA ILE A 64 22.17 23.24 9.12
C ILE A 64 21.31 22.89 10.34
N ILE A 65 21.71 21.88 11.12
CA ILE A 65 20.96 21.45 12.31
C ILE A 65 20.80 22.63 13.28
N ARG A 66 21.90 23.32 13.63
CA ARG A 66 21.86 24.45 14.58
C ARG A 66 21.03 25.63 14.07
N GLY A 67 21.19 25.99 12.79
CA GLY A 67 20.43 27.07 12.15
C GLY A 67 18.93 26.79 12.02
N SER A 68 18.51 25.53 12.17
CA SER A 68 17.10 25.15 12.18
C SER A 68 16.42 25.28 13.55
N CYS A 69 17.18 25.33 14.65
CA CYS A 69 16.63 25.42 16.01
C CYS A 69 16.30 26.87 16.44
N GLU A 70 17.01 27.87 15.94
CA GLU A 70 16.93 29.26 16.45
C GLU A 70 15.65 30.03 16.07
N GLU A 71 14.86 29.56 15.10
CA GLU A 71 13.66 30.28 14.63
C GLU A 71 12.39 29.96 15.44
N LYS A 72 12.36 28.86 16.20
CA LYS A 72 11.22 28.49 17.06
C LYS A 72 11.56 28.72 18.53
N VAL A 73 11.26 29.92 19.01
CA VAL A 73 11.54 30.40 20.38
C VAL A 73 10.91 29.52 21.49
N GLU A 74 9.92 28.69 21.19
CA GLU A 74 9.14 27.98 22.23
C GLU A 74 9.57 26.52 22.47
N LEU A 75 10.32 25.89 21.57
CA LEU A 75 10.78 24.50 21.72
C LEU A 75 12.10 24.35 20.97
N ASP A 76 13.19 24.01 21.68
CA ASP A 76 14.56 23.75 21.17
C ASP A 76 14.66 22.55 20.18
N GLN A 77 13.63 22.34 19.36
CA GLN A 77 13.52 21.24 18.42
C GLN A 77 13.89 21.67 17.00
N PRO A 78 14.72 20.89 16.28
CA PRO A 78 15.10 21.19 14.90
C PRO A 78 13.91 21.24 13.96
N ASP A 79 13.90 22.20 13.03
CA ASP A 79 12.92 22.25 11.94
C ASP A 79 13.29 21.25 10.83
N LEU A 80 12.70 20.04 10.90
CA LEU A 80 13.00 18.95 9.98
C LEU A 80 12.73 19.30 8.49
N PRO A 81 11.61 19.96 8.11
CA PRO A 81 11.41 20.43 6.75
C PRO A 81 12.51 21.38 6.24
N LYS A 82 12.97 22.30 7.09
CA LYS A 82 14.07 23.22 6.75
C LYS A 82 15.39 22.47 6.55
N ILE A 83 15.72 21.55 7.46
CA ILE A 83 16.89 20.67 7.32
C ILE A 83 16.80 19.88 6.01
N ALA A 84 15.66 19.25 5.72
CA ALA A 84 15.47 18.45 4.52
C ALA A 84 15.62 19.26 3.22
N THR A 85 15.25 20.54 3.25
CA THR A 85 15.43 21.47 2.12
C THR A 85 16.91 21.78 1.92
N GLN A 86 17.60 22.24 2.96
CA GLN A 86 19.03 22.61 2.88
C GLN A 86 19.93 21.42 2.58
N VAL A 87 19.65 20.24 3.15
CA VAL A 87 20.34 18.99 2.81
C VAL A 87 20.07 18.61 1.35
N GLY A 88 18.84 18.81 0.86
CA GLY A 88 18.49 18.54 -0.54
C GLY A 88 19.35 19.34 -1.53
N GLU A 89 19.65 20.61 -1.23
CA GLU A 89 20.53 21.44 -2.06
C GLU A 89 21.96 20.90 -2.10
N LEU A 90 22.48 20.46 -0.95
CA LEU A 90 23.80 19.84 -0.88
C LEU A 90 23.85 18.51 -1.66
N LEU A 91 22.81 17.67 -1.55
CA LEU A 91 22.76 16.38 -2.25
C LEU A 91 22.70 16.57 -3.77
N LYS A 92 21.97 17.59 -4.26
CA LYS A 92 22.00 17.96 -5.68
C LYS A 92 23.42 18.30 -6.14
N HIS A 93 24.18 19.02 -5.33
CA HIS A 93 25.57 19.31 -5.64
C HIS A 93 26.45 18.04 -5.66
N ALA A 94 26.22 17.08 -4.75
CA ALA A 94 26.91 15.79 -4.80
C ALA A 94 26.61 15.03 -6.09
N GLU A 95 25.37 15.03 -6.57
CA GLU A 95 25.03 14.40 -7.85
C GLU A 95 25.76 15.06 -9.03
N GLU A 96 25.85 16.40 -9.03
CA GLU A 96 26.65 17.13 -10.03
C GLU A 96 28.14 16.75 -9.96
N GLN A 97 28.71 16.66 -8.75
CA GLN A 97 30.10 16.22 -8.57
C GLN A 97 30.33 14.78 -9.05
N LEU A 98 29.35 13.90 -8.84
CA LEU A 98 29.41 12.52 -9.33
C LEU A 98 29.48 12.47 -10.86
N MET A 99 28.69 13.30 -11.55
CA MET A 99 28.72 13.44 -13.02
C MET A 99 30.06 14.00 -13.52
N LEU A 100 30.70 14.85 -12.73
CA LEU A 100 32.04 15.39 -13.00
C LEU A 100 33.18 14.42 -12.61
N ARG A 101 32.86 13.17 -12.23
CA ARG A 101 33.81 12.14 -11.79
C ARG A 101 34.59 12.52 -10.53
N ASN A 102 34.10 13.46 -9.73
CA ASN A 102 34.60 13.73 -8.39
C ASN A 102 33.83 12.85 -7.40
N TYR A 103 34.41 11.68 -7.06
CA TYR A 103 33.73 10.66 -6.25
C TYR A 103 33.85 10.87 -4.74
N LEU A 104 34.88 11.58 -4.27
CA LEU A 104 35.12 11.75 -2.84
C LEU A 104 34.10 12.68 -2.18
N ASP A 105 33.72 13.76 -2.87
CA ASP A 105 32.74 14.72 -2.34
C ASP A 105 31.35 14.10 -2.15
N PRO A 106 30.77 13.37 -3.14
CA PRO A 106 29.52 12.65 -2.98
C PRO A 106 29.55 11.62 -1.84
N PHE A 107 30.65 10.86 -1.73
CA PHE A 107 30.83 9.91 -0.63
C PHE A 107 30.79 10.62 0.73
N ASN A 108 31.67 11.59 0.95
CA ASN A 108 31.80 12.28 2.24
C ASN A 108 30.51 13.02 2.64
N LEU A 109 29.80 13.62 1.68
CA LEU A 109 28.52 14.26 1.97
C LEU A 109 27.44 13.25 2.35
N ALA A 110 27.26 12.20 1.53
CA ALA A 110 26.21 11.21 1.77
C ALA A 110 26.40 10.50 3.11
N THR A 111 27.64 10.13 3.47
CA THR A 111 27.94 9.51 4.76
C THR A 111 27.71 10.48 5.93
N ALA A 112 28.15 11.74 5.82
CA ALA A 112 27.95 12.75 6.87
C ALA A 112 26.46 13.02 7.13
N VAL A 113 25.64 13.13 6.07
CA VAL A 113 24.19 13.28 6.20
C VAL A 113 23.60 12.10 6.95
N VAL A 114 23.93 10.87 6.55
CA VAL A 114 23.37 9.67 7.16
C VAL A 114 23.79 9.54 8.63
N GLU A 115 25.06 9.78 8.94
CA GLU A 115 25.58 9.62 10.31
C GLU A 115 24.97 10.64 11.28
N GLN A 116 24.92 11.91 10.88
CA GLN A 116 24.49 12.98 11.76
C GLN A 116 22.97 13.08 11.90
N LEU A 117 22.23 12.78 10.83
CA LEU A 117 20.77 12.95 10.85
C LEU A 117 20.01 11.69 11.26
N ARG A 118 20.69 10.54 11.46
CA ARG A 118 20.05 9.26 11.79
C ARG A 118 19.09 9.33 12.97
N SER A 119 19.49 10.04 14.03
CA SER A 119 18.71 10.17 15.26
C SER A 119 17.39 10.91 15.05
N TYR A 120 17.25 11.68 13.97
CA TYR A 120 16.01 12.36 13.60
C TYR A 120 15.06 11.45 12.79
N ILE A 121 15.51 10.26 12.39
CA ILE A 121 14.69 9.26 11.67
C ILE A 121 14.07 8.24 12.64
N THR A 122 13.76 8.64 13.87
CA THR A 122 13.32 7.70 14.90
C THR A 122 12.09 6.90 14.45
N GLY A 123 12.20 5.58 14.62
CA GLY A 123 11.34 4.59 13.98
C GLY A 123 9.85 4.78 14.25
N GLY A 124 9.10 5.02 13.17
CA GLY A 124 7.64 5.09 13.17
C GLY A 124 7.09 5.95 12.03
N GLU A 125 5.77 5.96 11.87
CA GLU A 125 5.00 6.72 10.87
C GLU A 125 5.12 8.26 10.99
N LYS A 126 5.91 8.77 11.95
CA LYS A 126 6.07 10.20 12.25
C LYS A 126 7.40 10.79 11.77
N THR A 127 8.03 10.19 10.76
CA THR A 127 9.20 10.79 10.12
C THR A 127 8.77 11.77 9.04
N ASP A 128 9.46 12.91 8.95
CA ASP A 128 9.22 13.88 7.89
C ASP A 128 9.44 13.22 6.52
N PRO A 129 8.42 13.20 5.63
CA PRO A 129 8.53 12.51 4.34
C PRO A 129 9.65 13.06 3.45
N VAL A 130 9.94 14.37 3.53
CA VAL A 130 10.98 15.02 2.73
C VAL A 130 12.36 14.63 3.26
N LEU A 131 12.54 14.58 4.58
CA LEU A 131 13.78 14.11 5.18
C LEU A 131 14.03 12.64 4.85
N ASN A 132 13.00 11.79 4.89
CA ASN A 132 13.12 10.39 4.49
C ASN A 132 13.57 10.23 3.02
N ASP A 133 13.05 11.07 2.11
CA ASP A 133 13.50 11.12 0.72
C ASP A 133 14.98 11.51 0.62
N ARG A 134 15.45 12.52 1.39
CA ARG A 134 16.86 12.91 1.40
C ARG A 134 17.77 11.79 1.87
N PHE A 135 17.32 11.03 2.86
CA PHE A 135 18.02 9.83 3.32
C PHE A 135 18.10 8.75 2.25
N ALA A 136 16.99 8.42 1.61
CA ALA A 136 16.98 7.48 0.50
C ALA A 136 17.96 7.92 -0.61
N ARG A 137 17.99 9.23 -0.92
CA ARG A 137 18.89 9.79 -1.91
C ARG A 137 20.37 9.61 -1.57
N CYS A 138 20.76 9.68 -0.29
CA CYS A 138 22.13 9.39 0.13
C CYS A 138 22.55 7.95 -0.26
N PHE A 139 21.70 6.96 -0.02
CA PHE A 139 21.98 5.57 -0.41
C PHE A 139 21.99 5.38 -1.93
N PHE A 140 21.18 6.14 -2.69
CA PHE A 140 21.24 6.12 -4.16
C PHE A 140 22.56 6.68 -4.68
N ILE A 141 23.03 7.82 -4.16
CA ILE A 141 24.34 8.39 -4.52
C ILE A 141 25.47 7.39 -4.24
N LEU A 142 25.43 6.71 -3.08
CA LEU A 142 26.43 5.70 -2.74
C LEU A 142 26.37 4.47 -3.67
N ASN A 143 25.18 4.05 -4.10
CA ASN A 143 25.03 2.98 -5.11
C ASN A 143 25.55 3.41 -6.48
N ASP A 144 25.25 4.64 -6.92
CA ASP A 144 25.76 5.17 -8.18
C ASP A 144 27.29 5.24 -8.15
N LEU A 145 27.87 5.58 -7.00
CA LEU A 145 29.31 5.54 -6.79
C LEU A 145 29.88 4.11 -6.94
N LEU A 146 29.25 3.08 -6.37
CA LEU A 146 29.67 1.68 -6.54
C LEU A 146 29.67 1.25 -8.01
N ASN A 147 28.72 1.75 -8.79
CA ASN A 147 28.59 1.45 -10.23
C ASN A 147 29.47 2.34 -11.13
N SER A 148 30.18 3.31 -10.56
CA SER A 148 31.06 4.22 -11.30
C SER A 148 32.48 3.68 -11.48
N GLU A 149 33.32 4.48 -12.15
CA GLU A 149 34.77 4.26 -12.31
C GLU A 149 35.58 4.60 -11.04
N ALA A 150 34.94 4.81 -9.88
CA ALA A 150 35.61 5.02 -8.60
C ALA A 150 36.62 3.91 -8.28
N GLY A 151 37.75 4.29 -7.66
CA GLY A 151 38.79 3.35 -7.26
C GLY A 151 38.34 2.36 -6.19
N PRO A 152 39.01 1.19 -6.07
CA PRO A 152 38.63 0.12 -5.15
C PRO A 152 38.60 0.58 -3.69
N ASP A 153 39.56 1.39 -3.25
CA ASP A 153 39.61 1.91 -1.87
C ASP A 153 38.35 2.69 -1.48
N LEU A 154 37.76 3.42 -2.42
CA LEU A 154 36.53 4.19 -2.18
C LEU A 154 35.30 3.26 -2.16
N LYS A 155 35.27 2.23 -3.00
CA LYS A 155 34.22 1.20 -2.96
C LYS A 155 34.30 0.38 -1.67
N ASP A 156 35.50 0.10 -1.17
CA ASP A 156 35.73 -0.51 0.14
C ASP A 156 35.26 0.40 1.28
N SER A 157 35.47 1.70 1.15
CA SER A 157 34.96 2.68 2.12
C SER A 157 33.43 2.70 2.15
N VAL A 158 32.76 2.58 1.00
CA VAL A 158 31.29 2.44 0.91
C VAL A 158 30.82 1.15 1.57
N PHE A 159 31.51 0.03 1.34
CA PHE A 159 31.20 -1.24 1.99
C PHE A 159 31.30 -1.15 3.51
N ASN A 160 32.43 -0.64 4.02
CA ASN A 160 32.67 -0.51 5.47
C ASN A 160 31.62 0.41 6.12
N PHE A 161 31.29 1.51 5.46
CA PHE A 161 30.20 2.38 5.88
C PHE A 161 28.88 1.59 5.94
N ALA A 162 28.44 0.98 4.84
CA ALA A 162 27.19 0.24 4.78
C ALA A 162 27.10 -0.88 5.84
N LEU A 163 28.22 -1.55 6.13
CA LEU A 163 28.29 -2.62 7.12
C LEU A 163 28.05 -2.10 8.56
N ILE A 164 28.69 -0.99 8.92
CA ILE A 164 28.50 -0.32 10.21
C ILE A 164 27.07 0.20 10.35
N GLU A 165 26.56 0.79 9.27
CA GLU A 165 25.24 1.39 9.25
C GLU A 165 24.12 0.35 9.35
N ALA A 166 24.26 -0.78 8.66
CA ALA A 166 23.31 -1.89 8.74
C ALA A 166 23.12 -2.39 10.18
N GLN A 167 24.21 -2.50 10.95
CA GLN A 167 24.14 -2.88 12.37
C GLN A 167 23.34 -1.86 13.20
N LYS A 168 23.53 -0.56 12.95
CA LYS A 168 22.80 0.51 13.66
C LYS A 168 21.32 0.58 13.26
N PHE A 169 20.99 0.20 12.02
CA PHE A 169 19.62 0.15 11.50
C PHE A 169 18.89 -1.17 11.81
N SER A 170 19.49 -2.12 12.53
CA SER A 170 18.89 -3.44 12.77
C SER A 170 17.47 -3.37 13.36
N ASP A 171 17.28 -2.42 14.28
CA ASP A 171 16.07 -2.26 15.09
C ASP A 171 15.05 -1.30 14.46
N TYR A 172 15.40 -0.66 13.34
CA TYR A 172 14.53 0.29 12.66
C TYR A 172 13.44 -0.46 11.88
N LYS A 173 12.22 0.09 11.87
CA LYS A 173 11.05 -0.45 11.16
C LYS A 173 10.65 0.40 9.94
N ASN A 174 11.53 1.24 9.41
CA ASN A 174 11.25 2.16 8.30
C ASN A 174 11.87 1.68 6.97
N SER A 175 11.44 2.28 5.86
CA SER A 175 11.94 1.97 4.51
C SER A 175 13.43 2.29 4.30
N ILE A 176 13.99 3.21 5.09
CA ILE A 176 15.42 3.57 5.01
C ILE A 176 16.32 2.39 5.34
N LYS A 177 15.87 1.52 6.26
CA LYS A 177 16.55 0.26 6.54
C LYS A 177 16.77 -0.55 5.25
N GLU A 178 15.77 -0.64 4.38
CA GLU A 178 15.88 -1.41 3.14
C GLU A 178 16.97 -0.85 2.23
N ASN A 179 17.02 0.47 2.06
CA ASN A 179 18.05 1.15 1.27
C ASN A 179 19.47 0.87 1.79
N CYS A 180 19.65 0.84 3.11
CA CYS A 180 20.94 0.52 3.73
C CYS A 180 21.37 -0.92 3.45
N TYR A 181 20.46 -1.89 3.58
CA TYR A 181 20.78 -3.29 3.30
C TYR A 181 20.99 -3.57 1.81
N GLU A 182 20.26 -2.89 0.91
CA GLU A 182 20.52 -2.96 -0.53
C GLU A 182 21.91 -2.42 -0.89
N LEU A 183 22.30 -1.27 -0.32
CA LEU A 183 23.65 -0.73 -0.48
C LEU A 183 24.71 -1.74 -0.01
N LEU A 184 24.53 -2.36 1.16
CA LEU A 184 25.45 -3.36 1.70
C LEU A 184 25.58 -4.57 0.77
N LEU A 185 24.46 -5.08 0.24
CA LEU A 185 24.46 -6.20 -0.71
C LEU A 185 25.16 -5.86 -2.02
N ASN A 186 25.01 -4.63 -2.52
CA ASN A 186 25.67 -4.19 -3.75
C ASN A 186 27.17 -3.91 -3.54
N ALA A 187 27.55 -3.46 -2.35
CA ALA A 187 28.94 -3.23 -1.97
C ALA A 187 29.72 -4.52 -1.69
N ALA A 188 29.03 -5.65 -1.48
CA ALA A 188 29.65 -6.96 -1.27
C ALA A 188 30.05 -7.65 -2.60
N PHE A 189 30.97 -7.04 -3.34
CA PHE A 189 31.36 -7.48 -4.69
C PHE A 189 32.40 -8.61 -4.73
N ASP A 190 33.06 -8.92 -3.61
CA ASP A 190 34.03 -10.02 -3.49
C ASP A 190 33.63 -11.04 -2.41
N HIS A 191 34.27 -12.21 -2.45
CA HIS A 191 33.93 -13.33 -1.59
C HIS A 191 34.16 -13.04 -0.10
N GLU A 192 35.16 -12.23 0.26
CA GLU A 192 35.43 -11.90 1.67
C GLU A 192 34.32 -11.01 2.22
N LYS A 193 33.96 -9.95 1.49
CA LYS A 193 32.86 -9.05 1.84
C LYS A 193 31.52 -9.78 1.90
N GLN A 194 31.25 -10.66 0.93
CA GLN A 194 30.03 -11.49 0.93
C GLN A 194 29.95 -12.35 2.18
N LYS A 195 31.06 -12.97 2.60
CA LYS A 195 31.12 -13.74 3.84
C LYS A 195 30.82 -12.88 5.07
N GLN A 196 31.40 -11.68 5.16
CA GLN A 196 31.12 -10.76 6.27
C GLN A 196 29.63 -10.39 6.37
N VAL A 197 28.97 -10.18 5.23
CA VAL A 197 27.54 -9.88 5.19
C VAL A 197 26.68 -11.09 5.58
N LEU A 198 27.05 -12.30 5.16
CA LEU A 198 26.37 -13.53 5.60
C LEU A 198 26.50 -13.72 7.12
N ASP A 199 27.71 -13.54 7.67
CA ASP A 199 27.97 -13.63 9.11
C ASP A 199 27.15 -12.59 9.90
N LEU A 200 27.01 -11.37 9.37
CA LEU A 200 26.15 -10.33 9.94
C LEU A 200 24.69 -10.77 9.97
N PHE A 201 24.14 -11.29 8.86
CA PHE A 201 22.76 -11.76 8.83
C PHE A 201 22.52 -12.91 9.81
N ASP A 202 23.46 -13.85 9.93
CA ASP A 202 23.35 -14.95 10.88
C ASP A 202 23.32 -14.46 12.34
N GLN A 203 24.12 -13.45 12.66
CA GLN A 203 24.08 -12.81 13.99
C GLN A 203 22.75 -12.09 14.25
N ILE A 204 22.26 -11.32 13.29
CA ILE A 204 20.99 -10.59 13.40
C ILE A 204 19.82 -11.56 13.58
N ILE A 205 19.72 -12.60 12.74
CA ILE A 205 18.65 -13.61 12.80
C ILE A 205 18.69 -14.34 14.14
N LYS A 206 19.89 -14.70 14.63
CA LYS A 206 20.04 -15.32 15.96
C LYS A 206 19.54 -14.42 17.10
N ASN A 207 19.72 -13.11 16.99
CA ASN A 207 19.23 -12.15 17.97
C ASN A 207 17.70 -11.98 17.89
N ILE A 208 17.12 -11.94 16.68
CA ILE A 208 15.66 -11.85 16.46
C ILE A 208 14.95 -13.04 17.07
N LYS A 209 15.52 -14.26 16.95
CA LYS A 209 14.94 -15.48 17.54
C LYS A 209 14.72 -15.39 19.06
N ARG A 210 15.40 -14.47 19.76
CA ARG A 210 15.28 -14.23 21.20
C ARG A 210 14.18 -13.23 21.58
N LEU A 211 13.59 -12.50 20.63
CA LEU A 211 12.55 -11.51 20.88
C LEU A 211 11.25 -12.15 21.40
N HIS A 212 10.53 -11.51 22.33
CA HIS A 212 9.34 -12.13 22.93
C HIS A 212 8.08 -12.15 22.04
N ILE A 213 7.89 -11.14 21.17
CA ILE A 213 6.67 -10.99 20.37
C ILE A 213 6.76 -11.81 19.07
N GLU A 214 5.92 -12.83 18.91
CA GLU A 214 6.00 -13.79 17.80
C GLU A 214 5.76 -13.15 16.41
N ARG A 215 4.78 -12.25 16.27
CA ARG A 215 4.44 -11.64 14.97
C ARG A 215 5.54 -10.72 14.46
N ASP A 216 6.05 -9.83 15.31
CA ASP A 216 7.16 -8.94 14.98
C ASP A 216 8.43 -9.74 14.67
N ARG A 217 8.61 -10.89 15.35
CA ARG A 217 9.70 -11.83 15.09
C ARG A 217 9.60 -12.45 13.70
N GLU A 218 8.45 -13.01 13.32
CA GLU A 218 8.24 -13.66 12.01
C GLU A 218 8.55 -12.69 10.85
N GLN A 219 8.04 -11.45 10.92
CA GLN A 219 8.26 -10.44 9.88
C GLN A 219 9.72 -9.99 9.78
N GLN A 220 10.39 -9.75 10.92
CA GLN A 220 11.80 -9.36 10.91
C GLN A 220 12.70 -10.51 10.45
N GLU A 221 12.44 -11.73 10.92
CA GLU A 221 13.19 -12.92 10.54
C GLU A 221 13.09 -13.15 9.02
N GLU A 222 11.88 -13.08 8.46
CA GLU A 222 11.66 -13.18 7.01
C GLU A 222 12.47 -12.13 6.23
N PHE A 223 12.45 -10.86 6.67
CA PHE A 223 13.20 -9.79 6.01
C PHE A 223 14.69 -10.14 5.85
N TYR A 224 15.35 -10.54 6.94
CA TYR A 224 16.78 -10.83 6.91
C TYR A 224 17.11 -12.15 6.19
N LEU A 225 16.25 -13.17 6.33
CA LEU A 225 16.41 -14.42 5.57
C LEU A 225 16.30 -14.15 4.07
N ARG A 226 15.39 -13.29 3.61
CA ARG A 226 15.30 -12.88 2.21
C ARG A 226 16.55 -12.16 1.72
N LYS A 227 17.15 -11.27 2.53
CA LYS A 227 18.43 -10.63 2.17
C LYS A 227 19.57 -11.65 2.09
N LYS A 228 19.61 -12.62 3.02
CA LYS A 228 20.57 -13.73 3.00
C LYS A 228 20.41 -14.61 1.75
N ILE A 229 19.17 -14.98 1.41
CA ILE A 229 18.83 -15.74 0.19
C ILE A 229 19.31 -14.99 -1.05
N SER A 230 18.97 -13.70 -1.18
CA SER A 230 19.39 -12.87 -2.31
C SER A 230 20.90 -12.81 -2.46
N LEU A 231 21.64 -12.71 -1.35
CA LEU A 231 23.10 -12.74 -1.39
C LEU A 231 23.64 -14.11 -1.86
N LEU A 232 23.09 -15.21 -1.34
CA LEU A 232 23.49 -16.56 -1.76
C LEU A 232 23.21 -16.80 -3.25
N GLU A 233 22.09 -16.31 -3.77
CA GLU A 233 21.77 -16.36 -5.20
C GLU A 233 22.76 -15.53 -6.03
N LYS A 234 23.11 -14.31 -5.60
CA LYS A 234 24.15 -13.47 -6.24
C LYS A 234 25.52 -14.17 -6.25
N MET A 235 25.81 -15.01 -5.25
CA MET A 235 27.03 -15.83 -5.19
C MET A 235 26.98 -17.09 -6.07
N GLY A 236 25.87 -17.35 -6.79
CA GLY A 236 25.67 -18.58 -7.55
C GLY A 236 25.40 -19.82 -6.69
N ARG A 237 25.06 -19.64 -5.40
CA ARG A 237 24.83 -20.72 -4.42
C ARG A 237 23.34 -21.02 -4.26
N ALA A 238 22.67 -21.33 -5.38
CA ALA A 238 21.22 -21.56 -5.42
C ALA A 238 20.77 -22.68 -4.45
N ASP A 239 21.54 -23.77 -4.32
CA ASP A 239 21.20 -24.87 -3.40
C ASP A 239 21.22 -24.41 -1.94
N ALA A 240 22.19 -23.57 -1.56
CA ALA A 240 22.25 -23.01 -0.21
C ALA A 240 21.12 -22.00 0.05
N ALA A 241 20.74 -21.23 -0.97
CA ALA A 241 19.58 -20.34 -0.91
C ALA A 241 18.28 -21.13 -0.69
N GLN A 242 18.09 -22.23 -1.42
CA GLN A 242 16.95 -23.13 -1.24
C GLN A 242 16.96 -23.80 0.14
N GLN A 243 18.13 -24.25 0.61
CA GLN A 243 18.26 -24.82 1.96
C GLN A 243 17.79 -23.84 3.05
N VAL A 244 18.10 -22.55 2.91
CA VAL A 244 17.60 -21.53 3.85
C VAL A 244 16.07 -21.45 3.83
N ILE A 245 15.42 -21.58 2.67
CA ILE A 245 13.95 -21.60 2.58
C ILE A 245 13.39 -22.85 3.28
N ASP A 246 13.96 -24.02 2.98
CA ASP A 246 13.51 -25.33 3.48
C ASP A 246 13.68 -25.47 5.00
N GLU A 247 14.73 -24.88 5.57
CA GLU A 247 14.97 -24.87 7.02
C GLU A 247 14.05 -23.89 7.78
N ASN A 248 13.40 -22.95 7.08
CA ASN A 248 12.60 -21.88 7.69
C ASN A 248 11.12 -21.90 7.23
N LEU A 249 10.56 -23.09 6.99
CA LEU A 249 9.15 -23.30 6.62
C LEU A 249 8.14 -22.90 7.72
N ASN A 250 8.59 -22.49 8.91
CA ASN A 250 7.76 -21.83 9.90
C ASN A 250 7.29 -20.43 9.44
N ILE A 251 7.99 -19.83 8.47
CA ILE A 251 7.61 -18.57 7.83
C ILE A 251 6.61 -18.88 6.72
N THR A 252 5.44 -18.25 6.83
CA THR A 252 4.29 -18.56 5.97
C THR A 252 4.59 -18.38 4.47
N SER A 253 5.34 -17.33 4.11
CA SER A 253 5.67 -17.02 2.72
C SER A 253 6.66 -18.03 2.10
N PHE A 254 7.71 -18.43 2.82
CA PHE A 254 8.63 -19.48 2.39
C PHE A 254 7.92 -20.81 2.19
N ARG A 255 6.99 -21.15 3.07
CA ARG A 255 6.17 -22.34 2.89
C ARG A 255 5.31 -22.27 1.62
N LYS A 256 4.71 -21.12 1.32
CA LYS A 256 3.97 -20.90 0.06
C LYS A 256 4.88 -21.10 -1.15
N GLU A 257 6.11 -20.56 -1.13
CA GLU A 257 7.08 -20.70 -2.21
C GLU A 257 7.41 -22.17 -2.49
N VAL A 258 7.69 -22.97 -1.44
CA VAL A 258 7.97 -24.40 -1.59
C VAL A 258 6.75 -25.17 -2.10
N ILE A 259 5.54 -24.87 -1.61
CA ILE A 259 4.32 -25.48 -2.11
C ILE A 259 4.11 -25.13 -3.59
N ASP A 260 4.25 -23.86 -3.97
CA ASP A 260 4.02 -23.40 -5.34
C ASP A 260 5.06 -23.98 -6.30
N LYS A 261 6.30 -24.18 -5.84
CA LYS A 261 7.35 -24.91 -6.58
C LYS A 261 6.98 -26.38 -6.77
N ALA A 262 6.59 -27.08 -5.71
CA ALA A 262 6.16 -28.48 -5.78
C ALA A 262 4.96 -28.66 -6.73
N ILE A 263 3.99 -27.74 -6.72
CA ILE A 263 2.86 -27.74 -7.67
C ILE A 263 3.36 -27.57 -9.12
N LYS A 264 4.29 -26.65 -9.38
CA LYS A 264 4.85 -26.43 -10.72
C LYS A 264 5.64 -27.63 -11.23
N GLU A 265 6.33 -28.33 -10.34
CA GLU A 265 7.13 -29.52 -10.66
C GLU A 265 6.28 -30.80 -10.75
N GLY A 266 4.99 -30.73 -10.41
CA GLY A 266 4.08 -31.88 -10.41
C GLY A 266 4.18 -32.77 -9.17
N ASP A 267 4.97 -32.38 -8.16
CA ASP A 267 5.03 -33.07 -6.87
C ASP A 267 3.83 -32.69 -5.98
N PHE A 268 2.67 -33.15 -6.41
CA PHE A 268 1.41 -32.90 -5.70
C PHE A 268 1.34 -33.58 -4.33
N ALA A 269 2.08 -34.68 -4.13
CA ALA A 269 2.11 -35.38 -2.86
C ALA A 269 2.76 -34.51 -1.77
N SER A 270 3.95 -33.96 -2.06
CA SER A 270 4.64 -33.05 -1.15
C SER A 270 3.86 -31.77 -0.92
N ALA A 271 3.31 -31.17 -1.99
CA ALA A 271 2.49 -29.97 -1.89
C ALA A 271 1.27 -30.18 -0.96
N LYS A 272 0.53 -31.29 -1.13
CA LYS A 272 -0.60 -31.64 -0.26
C LYS A 272 -0.18 -31.88 1.19
N ALA A 273 0.96 -32.54 1.43
CA ALA A 273 1.47 -32.77 2.78
C ALA A 273 1.77 -31.45 3.51
N LEU A 274 2.50 -30.55 2.84
CA LEU A 274 2.81 -29.22 3.36
C LEU A 274 1.55 -28.40 3.63
N ILE A 275 0.57 -28.41 2.72
CA ILE A 275 -0.70 -27.71 2.92
C ILE A 275 -1.47 -28.24 4.14
N ARG A 276 -1.52 -29.56 4.34
CA ARG A 276 -2.18 -30.15 5.52
C ARG A 276 -1.51 -29.70 6.80
N GLU A 277 -0.18 -29.71 6.84
CA GLU A 277 0.59 -29.21 7.97
C GLU A 277 0.30 -27.72 8.24
N SER A 278 0.29 -26.89 7.19
CA SER A 278 -0.03 -25.45 7.32
C SER A 278 -1.40 -25.21 7.93
N LYS A 279 -2.41 -25.99 7.51
CA LYS A 279 -3.76 -25.88 8.05
C LYS A 279 -3.80 -26.22 9.54
N MET A 280 -3.07 -27.26 9.97
CA MET A 280 -2.97 -27.62 11.39
C MET A 280 -2.30 -26.50 12.20
N ILE A 281 -1.19 -25.93 11.71
CA ILE A 281 -0.49 -24.82 12.36
C ILE A 281 -1.40 -23.59 12.47
N ASN A 282 -2.09 -23.24 11.38
CA ASN A 282 -3.01 -22.10 11.37
C ASN A 282 -4.16 -22.27 12.34
N GLN A 283 -4.73 -23.48 12.44
CA GLN A 283 -5.76 -23.79 13.42
C GLN A 283 -5.24 -23.63 14.86
N GLN A 284 -4.06 -24.16 15.16
CA GLN A 284 -3.43 -24.02 16.49
C GLN A 284 -3.16 -22.56 16.85
N LYS A 285 -2.79 -21.72 15.88
CA LYS A 285 -2.54 -20.28 16.05
C LYS A 285 -3.81 -19.42 15.97
N GLY A 286 -5.00 -20.01 15.81
CA GLY A 286 -6.26 -19.27 15.62
C GLY A 286 -6.34 -18.47 14.31
N ARG A 287 -5.46 -18.73 13.33
CA ARG A 287 -5.38 -18.04 12.03
C ARG A 287 -6.29 -18.71 10.99
N LEU A 288 -7.58 -18.87 11.30
CA LEU A 288 -8.54 -19.56 10.44
C LEU A 288 -8.74 -18.88 9.06
N TYR A 289 -8.51 -17.57 8.97
CA TYR A 289 -8.64 -16.79 7.73
C TYR A 289 -7.66 -17.21 6.62
N LEU A 290 -6.53 -17.83 6.96
CA LEU A 290 -5.55 -18.32 5.97
C LEU A 290 -5.95 -19.68 5.35
N THR A 291 -7.09 -20.26 5.75
CA THR A 291 -7.53 -21.57 5.26
C THR A 291 -7.96 -21.51 3.79
N SER A 292 -8.51 -20.39 3.33
CA SER A 292 -8.94 -20.18 1.95
C SER A 292 -7.76 -20.22 0.98
N GLU A 293 -6.65 -19.54 1.28
CA GLU A 293 -5.43 -19.54 0.44
C GLU A 293 -4.83 -20.95 0.24
N TRP A 294 -4.97 -21.81 1.26
CA TRP A 294 -4.56 -23.21 1.19
C TRP A 294 -5.54 -24.06 0.39
N ASP A 295 -6.84 -23.81 0.52
CA ASP A 295 -7.87 -24.46 -0.28
C ASP A 295 -7.76 -24.08 -1.76
N GLU A 296 -7.37 -22.84 -2.11
CA GLU A 296 -7.10 -22.43 -3.50
C GLU A 296 -5.97 -23.26 -4.13
N ARG A 297 -4.89 -23.49 -3.39
CA ARG A 297 -3.78 -24.35 -3.86
C ARG A 297 -4.20 -25.81 -3.98
N LEU A 298 -5.00 -26.33 -3.05
CA LEU A 298 -5.56 -27.69 -3.16
C LEU A 298 -6.51 -27.81 -4.36
N LEU A 299 -7.30 -26.77 -4.65
CA LEU A 299 -8.16 -26.74 -5.82
C LEU A 299 -7.32 -26.78 -7.12
N LYS A 300 -6.24 -25.99 -7.18
CA LYS A 300 -5.31 -26.02 -8.32
C LYS A 300 -4.73 -27.42 -8.53
N ILE A 301 -4.26 -28.07 -7.46
CA ILE A 301 -3.75 -29.45 -7.53
C ILE A 301 -4.85 -30.41 -8.01
N ALA A 302 -6.06 -30.32 -7.46
CA ALA A 302 -7.17 -31.20 -7.85
C ALA A 302 -7.56 -31.02 -9.33
N ILE A 303 -7.46 -29.80 -9.88
CA ILE A 303 -7.67 -29.53 -11.31
C ILE A 303 -6.61 -30.23 -12.16
N GLU A 304 -5.32 -30.10 -11.81
CA GLU A 304 -4.21 -30.74 -12.54
C GLU A 304 -4.29 -32.27 -12.49
N GLU A 305 -4.64 -32.83 -11.34
CA GLU A 305 -4.85 -34.28 -11.16
C GLU A 305 -6.16 -34.78 -11.78
N LYS A 306 -7.02 -33.87 -12.26
CA LYS A 306 -8.39 -34.17 -12.74
C LYS A 306 -9.24 -34.89 -11.69
N ASP A 307 -8.98 -34.61 -10.41
CA ASP A 307 -9.74 -35.15 -9.28
C ASP A 307 -11.07 -34.41 -9.14
N ILE A 308 -12.06 -34.85 -9.92
CA ILE A 308 -13.40 -34.26 -9.97
C ILE A 308 -14.05 -34.17 -8.58
N SER A 309 -13.81 -35.17 -7.72
CA SER A 309 -14.40 -35.18 -6.38
C SER A 309 -13.85 -34.03 -5.55
N ASN A 310 -12.52 -33.88 -5.49
CA ASN A 310 -11.90 -32.80 -4.74
C ASN A 310 -12.13 -31.42 -5.36
N ILE A 311 -12.19 -31.31 -6.70
CA ILE A 311 -12.56 -30.04 -7.37
C ILE A 311 -13.93 -29.56 -6.86
N ARG A 312 -14.92 -30.46 -6.81
CA ARG A 312 -16.27 -30.13 -6.35
C ARG A 312 -16.29 -29.80 -4.85
N THR A 313 -15.66 -30.62 -4.01
CA THR A 313 -15.67 -30.43 -2.55
C THR A 313 -14.95 -29.15 -2.13
N ILE A 314 -13.75 -28.91 -2.67
CA ILE A 314 -12.94 -27.72 -2.34
C ILE A 314 -13.54 -26.48 -2.99
N GLY A 315 -13.96 -26.58 -4.25
CA GLY A 315 -14.61 -25.49 -4.97
C GLY A 315 -15.87 -25.01 -4.25
N LEU A 316 -16.72 -25.92 -3.75
CA LEU A 316 -17.90 -25.54 -2.98
C LEU A 316 -17.53 -24.81 -1.70
N ARG A 317 -16.51 -25.29 -0.96
CA ARG A 317 -16.06 -24.62 0.25
C ARG A 317 -15.56 -23.19 -0.01
N LEU A 318 -14.75 -23.00 -1.05
CA LEU A 318 -14.25 -21.69 -1.47
C LEU A 318 -15.39 -20.79 -1.96
N PHE A 319 -16.36 -21.36 -2.69
CA PHE A 319 -17.56 -20.65 -3.10
C PHE A 319 -18.37 -20.18 -1.88
N TYR A 320 -18.61 -21.01 -0.87
CA TYR A 320 -19.41 -20.59 0.30
C TYR A 320 -18.68 -19.57 1.21
N ASP A 321 -17.35 -19.52 1.18
CA ASP A 321 -16.59 -18.53 1.96
C ASP A 321 -16.89 -17.08 1.51
N GLN A 322 -16.85 -16.83 0.19
CA GLN A 322 -16.89 -15.48 -0.37
C GLN A 322 -18.01 -15.25 -1.41
N PHE A 323 -18.69 -16.30 -1.84
CA PHE A 323 -19.60 -16.32 -2.99
C PHE A 323 -18.97 -15.83 -4.29
N ASP A 324 -17.66 -16.05 -4.46
CA ASP A 324 -17.00 -15.76 -5.73
C ASP A 324 -17.45 -16.75 -6.81
N ILE A 325 -18.12 -16.21 -7.83
CA ILE A 325 -18.66 -16.95 -8.97
C ILE A 325 -17.58 -17.70 -9.77
N SER A 326 -16.29 -17.32 -9.64
CA SER A 326 -15.18 -18.03 -10.26
C SER A 326 -15.14 -19.51 -9.83
N TYR A 327 -15.36 -19.81 -8.55
CA TYR A 327 -15.40 -21.17 -8.03
C TYR A 327 -16.64 -21.93 -8.49
N TYR A 328 -17.78 -21.26 -8.58
CA TYR A 328 -19.01 -21.82 -9.14
C TYR A 328 -18.80 -22.30 -10.59
N ARG A 329 -18.12 -21.49 -11.42
CA ARG A 329 -17.75 -21.85 -12.80
C ARG A 329 -16.81 -23.04 -12.87
N VAL A 330 -15.86 -23.15 -11.93
CA VAL A 330 -14.97 -24.32 -11.84
C VAL A 330 -15.78 -25.58 -11.54
N ILE A 331 -16.69 -25.53 -10.56
CA ILE A 331 -17.57 -26.66 -10.21
C ILE A 331 -18.45 -27.05 -11.41
N ARG A 332 -19.06 -26.06 -12.08
CA ARG A 332 -19.92 -26.24 -13.26
C ARG A 332 -19.27 -27.09 -14.35
N LYS A 333 -17.99 -26.81 -14.66
CA LYS A 333 -17.22 -27.53 -15.68
C LYS A 333 -17.03 -29.02 -15.37
N THR A 334 -17.24 -29.44 -14.14
CA THR A 334 -17.13 -30.86 -13.74
C THR A 334 -18.40 -31.67 -13.96
N TYR A 335 -19.53 -31.03 -14.29
CA TYR A 335 -20.82 -31.68 -14.51
C TYR A 335 -21.21 -31.66 -15.99
N THR A 336 -22.00 -32.66 -16.41
CA THR A 336 -22.64 -32.62 -17.74
C THR A 336 -23.76 -31.59 -17.75
N ALA A 337 -24.11 -31.09 -18.94
CA ALA A 337 -25.20 -30.14 -19.11
C ALA A 337 -26.55 -30.65 -18.56
N GLU A 338 -26.77 -31.97 -18.59
CA GLU A 338 -28.00 -32.60 -18.08
C GLU A 338 -28.05 -32.62 -16.55
N ARG A 339 -26.90 -32.85 -15.89
CA ARG A 339 -26.84 -32.96 -14.42
C ARG A 339 -26.69 -31.61 -13.74
N TRP A 340 -26.09 -30.64 -14.41
CA TRP A 340 -25.75 -29.36 -13.81
C TRP A 340 -26.94 -28.59 -13.22
N PRO A 341 -28.11 -28.46 -13.89
CA PRO A 341 -29.24 -27.70 -13.34
C PRO A 341 -29.70 -28.20 -11.96
N ALA A 342 -29.71 -29.52 -11.75
CA ALA A 342 -30.07 -30.11 -10.47
C ALA A 342 -29.03 -29.81 -9.37
N GLU A 343 -27.75 -29.80 -9.70
CA GLU A 343 -26.68 -29.48 -8.74
C GLU A 343 -26.62 -27.99 -8.42
N ALA A 344 -26.80 -27.12 -9.42
CA ALA A 344 -26.96 -25.68 -9.21
C ALA A 344 -28.13 -25.36 -8.27
N GLN A 345 -29.24 -26.07 -8.41
CA GLN A 345 -30.39 -25.94 -7.52
C GLN A 345 -30.07 -26.34 -6.07
N LYS A 346 -29.32 -27.44 -5.86
CA LYS A 346 -28.85 -27.82 -4.51
C LYS A 346 -27.95 -26.76 -3.87
N ILE A 347 -27.09 -26.11 -4.67
CA ILE A 347 -26.24 -25.00 -4.19
C ILE A 347 -27.13 -23.86 -3.71
N ILE A 348 -28.13 -23.46 -4.50
CA ILE A 348 -29.11 -22.41 -4.14
C ILE A 348 -29.85 -22.76 -2.84
N GLU A 349 -30.31 -24.00 -2.71
CA GLU A 349 -31.01 -24.48 -1.51
C GLU A 349 -30.12 -24.43 -0.27
N SER A 350 -28.85 -24.78 -0.43
CA SER A 350 -27.86 -24.70 0.65
C SER A 350 -27.64 -23.27 1.12
N ILE A 351 -27.50 -22.30 0.19
CA ILE A 351 -27.39 -20.87 0.54
C ILE A 351 -28.62 -20.40 1.32
N LYS A 352 -29.83 -20.78 0.87
CA LYS A 352 -31.09 -20.42 1.54
C LYS A 352 -31.23 -21.02 2.94
N ALA A 353 -30.59 -22.16 3.19
CA ALA A 353 -30.64 -22.87 4.48
C ALA A 353 -29.62 -22.36 5.51
N GLU A 354 -28.68 -21.49 5.12
CA GLU A 354 -27.70 -20.94 6.05
C GLU A 354 -28.36 -20.06 7.13
N ALA A 355 -27.96 -20.25 8.39
CA ALA A 355 -28.49 -19.51 9.54
C ALA A 355 -28.32 -17.98 9.42
N ASN A 356 -27.32 -17.54 8.65
CA ASN A 356 -27.00 -16.13 8.39
C ASN A 356 -27.41 -15.69 6.97
N PHE A 357 -28.48 -16.26 6.40
CA PHE A 357 -29.06 -15.86 5.11
C PHE A 357 -29.56 -14.40 5.15
N GLY A 358 -28.61 -13.47 5.00
CA GLY A 358 -28.84 -12.03 4.93
C GLY A 358 -28.53 -11.48 3.54
N VAL A 359 -28.25 -10.18 3.47
CA VAL A 359 -27.98 -9.45 2.22
C VAL A 359 -26.92 -10.14 1.36
N LYS A 360 -25.80 -10.60 1.96
CA LYS A 360 -24.73 -11.32 1.25
C LYS A 360 -25.25 -12.58 0.53
N GLY A 361 -26.09 -13.38 1.17
CA GLY A 361 -26.68 -14.59 0.58
C GLY A 361 -27.68 -14.28 -0.54
N ILE A 362 -28.44 -13.18 -0.40
CA ILE A 362 -29.36 -12.72 -1.45
C ILE A 362 -28.58 -12.30 -2.72
N HIS A 363 -27.49 -11.52 -2.58
CA HIS A 363 -26.65 -11.18 -3.72
C HIS A 363 -26.00 -12.42 -4.34
N ALA A 364 -25.53 -13.37 -3.53
CA ALA A 364 -24.97 -14.63 -4.04
C ALA A 364 -25.98 -15.41 -4.92
N LEU A 365 -27.24 -15.50 -4.49
CA LEU A 365 -28.31 -16.09 -5.30
C LEU A 365 -28.53 -15.34 -6.61
N ALA A 366 -28.54 -14.01 -6.57
CA ALA A 366 -28.72 -13.19 -7.76
C ALA A 366 -27.59 -13.42 -8.77
N VAL A 367 -26.33 -13.48 -8.31
CA VAL A 367 -25.17 -13.74 -9.19
C VAL A 367 -25.28 -15.13 -9.84
N ILE A 368 -25.69 -16.16 -9.11
CA ILE A 368 -25.95 -17.49 -9.71
C ILE A 368 -27.05 -17.41 -10.78
N MET A 369 -28.17 -16.75 -10.47
CA MET A 369 -29.29 -16.64 -11.41
C MET A 369 -28.93 -15.86 -12.67
N ILE A 370 -28.03 -14.88 -12.58
CA ILE A 370 -27.49 -14.14 -13.73
C ILE A 370 -26.58 -15.06 -14.56
N GLU A 371 -25.66 -15.76 -13.91
CA GLU A 371 -24.72 -16.68 -14.57
C GLU A 371 -25.45 -17.77 -15.37
N GLU A 372 -26.52 -18.34 -14.78
CA GLU A 372 -27.34 -19.39 -15.40
C GLU A 372 -28.49 -18.84 -16.27
N GLN A 373 -28.63 -17.50 -16.37
CA GLN A 373 -29.70 -16.83 -17.12
C GLN A 373 -31.12 -17.21 -16.67
N TRP A 374 -31.31 -17.50 -15.39
CA TRP A 374 -32.60 -17.84 -14.78
C TRP A 374 -33.40 -16.58 -14.42
N TRP A 375 -33.74 -15.81 -15.45
CA TRP A 375 -34.32 -14.46 -15.30
C TRP A 375 -35.61 -14.42 -14.48
N LEU A 376 -36.49 -15.42 -14.61
CA LEU A 376 -37.73 -15.49 -13.83
C LEU A 376 -37.44 -15.71 -12.33
N GLN A 377 -36.43 -16.52 -12.00
CA GLN A 377 -36.02 -16.71 -10.60
C GLN A 377 -35.38 -15.44 -10.02
N LEU A 378 -34.59 -14.73 -10.83
CA LEU A 378 -34.02 -13.43 -10.45
C LEU A 378 -35.13 -12.41 -10.16
N LEU A 379 -36.16 -12.34 -11.01
CA LEU A 379 -37.33 -11.49 -10.77
C LEU A 379 -38.01 -11.83 -9.44
N HIS A 380 -38.30 -13.12 -9.18
CA HIS A 380 -38.91 -13.55 -7.92
C HIS A 380 -38.05 -13.19 -6.70
N LEU A 381 -36.72 -13.31 -6.82
CA LEU A 381 -35.79 -12.91 -5.76
C LEU A 381 -35.87 -11.41 -5.47
N VAL A 382 -35.93 -10.57 -6.51
CA VAL A 382 -36.09 -9.11 -6.40
C VAL A 382 -37.45 -8.73 -5.83
N GLN A 383 -38.53 -9.39 -6.25
CA GLN A 383 -39.87 -9.18 -5.70
C GLN A 383 -39.95 -9.49 -4.20
N LYS A 384 -39.38 -10.63 -3.77
CA LYS A 384 -39.39 -11.03 -2.36
C LYS A 384 -38.61 -10.05 -1.47
N ASN A 385 -37.55 -9.44 -2.01
CA ASN A 385 -36.65 -8.54 -1.30
C ASN A 385 -36.76 -7.08 -1.80
N ALA A 386 -37.96 -6.65 -2.20
CA ALA A 386 -38.17 -5.35 -2.83
C ALA A 386 -37.69 -4.18 -1.95
N SER A 387 -36.55 -3.61 -2.32
CA SER A 387 -35.99 -2.35 -1.86
C SER A 387 -35.56 -1.53 -3.08
N LEU A 388 -35.41 -0.20 -2.92
CA LEU A 388 -35.00 0.63 -4.05
C LEU A 388 -33.62 0.23 -4.55
N GLU A 389 -32.65 0.13 -3.64
CA GLU A 389 -31.28 -0.30 -3.93
C GLU A 389 -31.24 -1.64 -4.69
N PHE A 390 -31.92 -2.67 -4.17
CA PHE A 390 -31.90 -3.99 -4.79
C PHE A 390 -32.62 -3.99 -6.15
N ALA A 391 -33.68 -3.19 -6.32
CA ALA A 391 -34.34 -3.06 -7.62
C ALA A 391 -33.47 -2.31 -8.65
N GLU A 392 -32.72 -1.29 -8.21
CA GLU A 392 -31.75 -0.56 -9.05
C GLU A 392 -30.65 -1.49 -9.57
N ASP A 393 -30.06 -2.31 -8.70
CA ASP A 393 -28.95 -3.22 -9.05
C ASP A 393 -29.27 -4.11 -10.25
N TYR A 394 -30.51 -4.56 -10.40
CA TYR A 394 -30.93 -5.47 -11.47
C TYR A 394 -31.85 -4.83 -12.51
N TYR A 395 -32.08 -3.51 -12.44
CA TYR A 395 -32.97 -2.79 -13.36
C TYR A 395 -32.63 -3.07 -14.82
N HIS A 396 -31.36 -2.92 -15.19
CA HIS A 396 -30.90 -3.08 -16.56
C HIS A 396 -31.06 -4.51 -17.10
N LEU A 397 -31.05 -5.52 -16.21
CA LEU A 397 -31.19 -6.93 -16.58
C LEU A 397 -32.66 -7.35 -16.74
N LEU A 398 -33.56 -6.73 -15.99
CA LEU A 398 -34.96 -7.13 -15.90
C LEU A 398 -35.92 -6.25 -16.71
N LYS A 399 -35.61 -4.97 -16.95
CA LYS A 399 -36.53 -4.00 -17.57
C LYS A 399 -37.09 -4.43 -18.93
N ASP A 400 -36.29 -5.12 -19.75
CA ASP A 400 -36.69 -5.52 -21.10
C ASP A 400 -37.38 -6.89 -21.10
N LYS A 401 -37.23 -7.68 -20.02
CA LYS A 401 -37.77 -9.04 -19.89
C LYS A 401 -39.08 -9.07 -19.11
N PHE A 402 -39.17 -8.28 -18.05
CA PHE A 402 -40.29 -8.22 -17.10
C PHE A 402 -40.64 -6.78 -16.73
N PRO A 403 -40.95 -5.91 -17.72
CA PRO A 403 -41.18 -4.48 -17.47
C PRO A 403 -42.33 -4.20 -16.50
N VAL A 404 -43.43 -4.95 -16.61
CA VAL A 404 -44.64 -4.73 -15.82
C VAL A 404 -44.41 -5.17 -14.37
N GLU A 405 -43.83 -6.35 -14.18
CA GLU A 405 -43.52 -6.89 -12.87
C GLU A 405 -42.45 -6.05 -12.15
N LEU A 406 -41.51 -5.48 -12.89
CA LEU A 406 -40.51 -4.57 -12.33
C LEU A 406 -41.14 -3.26 -11.83
N VAL A 407 -42.17 -2.73 -12.51
CA VAL A 407 -42.95 -1.58 -12.01
C VAL A 407 -43.61 -1.93 -10.67
N ASP A 408 -44.14 -3.14 -10.53
CA ASP A 408 -44.74 -3.59 -9.26
C ASP A 408 -43.69 -3.71 -8.13
N VAL A 409 -42.47 -4.18 -8.43
CA VAL A 409 -41.35 -4.16 -7.47
C VAL A 409 -41.09 -2.73 -7.00
N TYR A 410 -40.95 -1.79 -7.94
CA TYR A 410 -40.71 -0.39 -7.61
C TYR A 410 -41.85 0.22 -6.79
N ARG A 411 -43.10 -0.16 -7.07
CA ARG A 411 -44.25 0.31 -6.30
C ARG A 411 -44.10 -0.03 -4.82
N GLU A 412 -43.80 -1.28 -4.51
CA GLU A 412 -43.63 -1.72 -3.11
C GLU A 412 -42.37 -1.12 -2.47
N ALA A 413 -41.27 -1.05 -3.22
CA ALA A 413 -40.02 -0.45 -2.74
C ALA A 413 -40.16 1.05 -2.44
N LEU A 414 -40.84 1.81 -3.31
CA LEU A 414 -41.08 3.25 -3.15
C LEU A 414 -41.96 3.54 -1.93
N ARG A 415 -43.00 2.73 -1.68
CA ARG A 415 -43.85 2.87 -0.49
C ARG A 415 -43.05 2.71 0.79
N ARG A 416 -42.24 1.65 0.88
CA ARG A 416 -41.34 1.41 2.03
C ARG A 416 -40.32 2.54 2.19
N TYR A 417 -39.73 2.99 1.08
CA TYR A 417 -38.73 4.06 1.09
C TYR A 417 -39.31 5.38 1.59
N ALA A 418 -40.49 5.77 1.09
CA ALA A 418 -41.19 6.99 1.51
C ALA A 418 -41.54 6.99 3.00
N GLU A 419 -41.88 5.84 3.56
CA GLU A 419 -42.24 5.71 4.97
C GLU A 419 -41.07 5.99 5.90
N HIS A 420 -39.91 5.38 5.61
CA HIS A 420 -38.75 5.36 6.50
C HIS A 420 -37.75 6.49 6.25
N ASN A 421 -37.77 7.16 5.09
CA ASN A 421 -36.77 8.16 4.73
C ASN A 421 -37.37 9.57 4.68
N MET A 422 -36.67 10.53 5.29
CA MET A 422 -37.06 11.94 5.34
C MET A 422 -35.85 12.83 5.08
N GLY A 423 -36.04 13.88 4.28
CA GLY A 423 -34.96 14.81 3.95
C GLY A 423 -35.00 15.17 2.48
N ARG A 424 -34.38 16.28 2.12
CA ARG A 424 -34.40 16.82 0.76
C ARG A 424 -33.88 15.81 -0.26
N GLU A 425 -32.73 15.21 0.04
CA GLU A 425 -32.06 14.19 -0.78
C GLU A 425 -32.97 12.98 -1.05
N HIS A 426 -33.60 12.43 -0.02
CA HIS A 426 -34.52 11.30 -0.16
C HIS A 426 -35.76 11.62 -1.00
N TYR A 427 -36.28 12.85 -0.93
CA TYR A 427 -37.39 13.26 -1.79
C TYR A 427 -36.97 13.43 -3.25
N GLU A 428 -35.72 13.84 -3.50
CA GLU A 428 -35.16 13.90 -4.85
C GLU A 428 -34.98 12.49 -5.44
N ILE A 429 -34.48 11.52 -4.65
CA ILE A 429 -34.40 10.09 -5.03
C ILE A 429 -35.79 9.52 -5.34
N LEU A 430 -36.79 9.84 -4.51
CA LEU A 430 -38.15 9.37 -4.72
C LEU A 430 -38.75 9.91 -6.03
N VAL A 431 -38.55 11.19 -6.33
CA VAL A 431 -39.02 11.82 -7.58
C VAL A 431 -38.27 11.29 -8.80
N SER A 432 -36.95 11.14 -8.72
CA SER A 432 -36.15 10.61 -9.84
C SER A 432 -36.54 9.17 -10.18
N THR A 433 -36.75 8.34 -9.16
CA THR A 433 -37.20 6.95 -9.33
C THR A 433 -38.61 6.89 -9.91
N LEU A 434 -39.53 7.72 -9.42
CA LEU A 434 -40.89 7.84 -9.97
C LEU A 434 -40.87 8.26 -11.45
N LYS A 435 -39.97 9.16 -11.87
CA LYS A 435 -39.77 9.50 -13.30
C LYS A 435 -39.21 8.34 -14.09
N LYS A 436 -38.24 7.61 -13.53
CA LYS A 436 -37.62 6.47 -14.21
C LYS A 436 -38.67 5.41 -14.56
N ILE A 437 -39.53 5.03 -13.60
CA ILE A 437 -40.54 4.01 -13.86
C ILE A 437 -41.60 4.47 -14.88
N GLN A 438 -41.82 5.78 -15.10
CA GLN A 438 -42.73 6.25 -16.16
C GLN A 438 -42.30 5.81 -17.57
N SER A 439 -41.02 5.47 -17.77
CA SER A 439 -40.53 4.96 -19.04
C SER A 439 -40.89 3.48 -19.29
N LEU A 440 -41.36 2.77 -18.27
CA LEU A 440 -41.79 1.38 -18.37
C LEU A 440 -43.30 1.29 -18.68
N PRO A 441 -43.75 0.20 -19.36
CA PRO A 441 -45.15 -0.19 -19.43
C PRO A 441 -45.85 -0.09 -18.08
N THR A 442 -47.08 0.44 -18.05
CA THR A 442 -47.91 0.72 -16.85
C THR A 442 -47.31 1.70 -15.82
N GLY A 443 -46.03 2.06 -15.95
CA GLY A 443 -45.32 2.85 -14.95
C GLY A 443 -45.78 4.30 -14.85
N LYS A 444 -46.32 4.90 -15.90
CA LYS A 444 -46.94 6.23 -15.83
C LYS A 444 -48.11 6.28 -14.87
N ASP A 445 -49.02 5.31 -14.97
CA ASP A 445 -50.22 5.25 -14.15
C ASP A 445 -49.88 4.91 -12.69
N VAL A 446 -48.95 3.96 -12.49
CA VAL A 446 -48.44 3.63 -11.15
C VAL A 446 -47.73 4.82 -10.51
N SER A 447 -46.89 5.54 -11.26
CA SER A 447 -46.20 6.75 -10.78
C SER A 447 -47.19 7.85 -10.38
N ARG A 448 -48.27 8.04 -11.15
CA ARG A 448 -49.35 9.00 -10.83
C ARG A 448 -50.12 8.60 -9.58
N ALA A 449 -50.43 7.31 -9.44
CA ALA A 449 -51.12 6.77 -8.27
C ALA A 449 -50.28 6.94 -6.99
N LEU A 450 -49.00 6.57 -7.02
CA LEU A 450 -48.08 6.73 -5.88
C LEU A 450 -47.87 8.20 -5.52
N SER A 451 -47.72 9.09 -6.50
CA SER A 451 -47.59 10.54 -6.24
C SER A 451 -48.83 11.08 -5.51
N THR A 452 -50.03 10.67 -5.93
CA THR A 452 -51.28 11.04 -5.25
C THR A 452 -51.34 10.45 -3.84
N GLU A 453 -51.04 9.16 -3.69
CA GLU A 453 -51.00 8.45 -2.40
C GLU A 453 -50.07 9.14 -1.41
N PHE A 454 -48.84 9.45 -1.82
CA PHE A 454 -47.85 10.07 -0.95
C PHE A 454 -48.19 11.52 -0.57
N LYS A 455 -48.79 12.30 -1.47
CA LYS A 455 -49.27 13.66 -1.13
C LYS A 455 -50.34 13.64 -0.05
N VAL A 456 -51.22 12.64 -0.08
CA VAL A 456 -52.27 12.46 0.93
C VAL A 456 -51.67 11.92 2.23
N LYS A 457 -50.94 10.79 2.18
CA LYS A 457 -50.39 10.12 3.36
C LYS A 457 -49.36 10.98 4.12
N TYR A 458 -48.60 11.80 3.40
CA TYR A 458 -47.51 12.62 3.96
C TYR A 458 -47.74 14.12 3.79
N ALA A 459 -48.99 14.60 3.88
CA ALA A 459 -49.35 16.01 3.70
C ALA A 459 -48.55 16.99 4.58
N GLN A 460 -48.14 16.55 5.78
CA GLN A 460 -47.32 17.34 6.72
C GLN A 460 -45.85 17.48 6.29
N ARG A 461 -45.38 16.66 5.34
CA ARG A 461 -44.02 16.72 4.79
C ARG A 461 -43.98 17.70 3.61
N GLY A 462 -44.13 18.99 3.87
CA GLY A 462 -44.28 20.02 2.83
C GLY A 462 -43.20 20.03 1.73
N ASN A 463 -41.95 19.69 2.07
CA ASN A 463 -40.87 19.57 1.08
C ASN A 463 -41.05 18.36 0.14
N MET A 464 -41.61 17.25 0.62
CA MET A 464 -41.94 16.08 -0.20
C MET A 464 -43.06 16.42 -1.19
N VAL A 465 -44.13 17.07 -0.71
CA VAL A 465 -45.26 17.50 -1.56
C VAL A 465 -44.78 18.45 -2.66
N LYS A 466 -43.93 19.43 -2.31
CA LYS A 466 -43.30 20.33 -3.29
C LYS A 466 -42.46 19.57 -4.32
N ALA A 467 -41.70 18.55 -3.90
CA ALA A 467 -40.91 17.73 -4.82
C ALA A 467 -41.82 16.92 -5.77
N LEU A 468 -42.86 16.27 -5.25
CA LEU A 468 -43.83 15.48 -6.03
C LEU A 468 -44.64 16.32 -7.03
N ASN A 469 -44.87 17.61 -6.76
CA ASN A 469 -45.54 18.52 -7.70
C ASN A 469 -44.71 18.84 -8.95
N LYS A 470 -43.41 18.50 -8.96
CA LYS A 470 -42.54 18.64 -10.13
C LYS A 470 -42.63 17.45 -11.12
N LEU A 471 -43.43 16.43 -10.80
CA LEU A 471 -43.67 15.30 -11.69
C LEU A 471 -44.67 15.69 -12.79
N VAL A 472 -44.34 15.30 -14.03
CA VAL A 472 -45.20 15.39 -15.21
C VAL A 472 -45.55 13.94 -15.59
N PHE A 473 -46.79 13.68 -16.01
CA PHE A 473 -47.28 12.32 -16.28
C PHE A 473 -47.81 12.19 -17.70
#